data_AF-A0A2G2H7H7-F1
#
_entry.id   AF-A0A2G2H7H7-F1
#
_cell.length_a   1.000
_cell.length_b   1.000
_cell.length_c   1.000
_cell.angle_alpha   90.00
_cell.angle_beta   90.00
_cell.angle_gamma   90.00
#
_symmetry.space_group_name_H-M   'P 1'
#
loop_
_entity.id
_entity.type
_entity.pdbx_description
1 polymer ?
#
loop_
_entity_poly.entity_id
_entity_poly.type
_entity_poly.pdbx_seq_one_letter_code
_entity_poly.pdbx_strand_id
1 'polypeptide(L)'
;MVDLRNNGGGNKKLSDPFLKLLKGKNVFIITNSFTVSNAEQFTVKLKKIKNALHLGQVTMGAISYGMNYGYDYLTPSGSFRILPTDMDFHKFIKYEGKGITPDIALSFDKDWIEQTLEIINKTNL
;
A
#
# COMPACT_ATOMS: atom_id res chain seq x y z
N MET A 1 -14.30 5.46 -0.77
CA MET A 1 -13.45 4.33 -1.20
C MET A 1 -12.13 4.90 -1.70
N VAL A 2 -11.02 4.23 -1.41
CA VAL A 2 -9.67 4.58 -1.86
C VAL A 2 -9.10 3.35 -2.55
N ASP A 3 -9.03 3.39 -3.88
CA ASP A 3 -8.51 2.30 -4.68
C ASP A 3 -6.99 2.46 -4.87
N LEU A 4 -6.22 1.53 -4.32
CA LEU A 4 -4.77 1.47 -4.40
C LEU A 4 -4.30 0.23 -5.18
N ARG A 5 -5.21 -0.46 -5.88
CA ARG A 5 -4.84 -1.54 -6.79
C ARG A 5 -3.89 -1.00 -7.85
N ASN A 6 -2.84 -1.76 -8.14
CA ASN A 6 -1.81 -1.40 -9.13
C ASN A 6 -1.07 -0.09 -8.84
N ASN A 7 -1.16 0.44 -7.62
CA ASN A 7 -0.40 1.61 -7.21
C ASN A 7 0.99 1.18 -6.72
N GLY A 8 2.01 1.40 -7.56
CA GLY A 8 3.41 1.05 -7.27
C GLY A 8 4.11 1.96 -6.25
N GLY A 9 3.44 3.00 -5.72
CA GLY A 9 3.98 3.88 -4.69
C GLY A 9 4.11 5.33 -5.13
N GLY A 10 5.21 5.98 -4.76
CA GLY A 10 5.44 7.40 -4.97
C GLY A 10 5.85 8.14 -3.69
N ASN A 11 5.60 9.44 -3.62
CA ASN A 11 6.08 10.26 -2.52
C ASN A 11 4.99 10.48 -1.44
N LYS A 12 5.34 10.27 -0.17
CA LYS A 12 4.45 10.54 0.97
C LYS A 12 3.89 11.97 0.99
N LYS A 13 4.62 12.95 0.44
CA LYS A 13 4.16 14.35 0.33
C LYS A 13 2.89 14.50 -0.51
N LEU A 14 2.65 13.57 -1.44
CA LEU A 14 1.45 13.53 -2.27
C LEU A 14 0.32 12.71 -1.65
N SER A 15 0.64 11.63 -0.92
CA SER A 15 -0.37 10.78 -0.28
C SER A 15 -0.88 11.30 1.07
N ASP A 16 0.00 11.83 1.92
CA ASP A 16 -0.33 12.15 3.32
C ASP A 16 -1.36 13.28 3.49
N PRO A 17 -1.48 14.29 2.59
CA PRO A 17 -2.56 15.27 2.66
C PRO A 17 -3.97 14.64 2.66
N PHE A 18 -4.16 13.50 1.98
CA PHE A 18 -5.45 12.81 1.94
C PHE A 18 -5.87 12.23 3.30
N LEU A 19 -4.93 11.94 4.21
CA LEU A 19 -5.26 11.45 5.57
C LEU A 19 -6.09 12.48 6.34
N LYS A 20 -5.81 13.78 6.14
CA LYS A 20 -6.56 14.87 6.76
C LYS A 20 -7.97 14.96 6.18
N LEU A 21 -8.11 14.80 4.86
CA LEU A 21 -9.41 14.87 4.16
C LEU A 21 -10.32 13.68 4.51
N LEU A 22 -9.73 12.51 4.74
CA LEU A 22 -10.44 11.28 5.05
C LEU A 22 -10.72 11.08 6.55
N LYS A 23 -10.22 11.99 7.41
CA LYS A 23 -10.46 11.93 8.86
C LYS A 23 -11.96 12.08 9.14
N GLY A 24 -12.51 11.14 9.92
CA GLY A 24 -13.93 11.13 10.28
C GLY A 24 -14.87 10.66 9.15
N LYS A 25 -14.31 10.09 8.07
CA LYS A 25 -15.08 9.44 7.00
C LYS A 25 -15.01 7.91 7.14
N ASN A 26 -15.95 7.22 6.50
CA ASN A 26 -15.87 5.79 6.28
C ASN A 26 -14.90 5.53 5.11
N VAL A 27 -13.84 4.77 5.36
CA VAL A 27 -12.73 4.59 4.41
C VAL A 27 -12.59 3.12 4.05
N PHE A 28 -13.05 2.77 2.86
CA PHE A 28 -12.84 1.43 2.29
C PHE A 28 -11.59 1.47 1.41
N ILE A 29 -10.55 0.74 1.79
CA ILE A 29 -9.23 0.71 1.14
C ILE A 29 -9.17 -0.56 0.29
N ILE A 30 -8.87 -0.46 -0.99
CA ILE A 30 -8.75 -1.63 -1.87
C ILE A 30 -7.29 -1.78 -2.31
N THR A 31 -6.68 -2.95 -2.06
CA THR A 31 -5.30 -3.24 -2.48
C THR A 31 -5.20 -4.57 -3.20
N ASN A 32 -4.15 -4.73 -4.01
CA ASN A 32 -3.76 -6.02 -4.57
C ASN A 32 -2.25 -6.26 -4.41
N SER A 33 -1.74 -7.37 -4.94
CA SER A 33 -0.31 -7.70 -4.93
C SER A 33 0.57 -6.70 -5.68
N PHE A 34 -0.02 -5.81 -6.48
CA PHE A 34 0.67 -4.71 -7.17
C PHE A 34 0.63 -3.38 -6.40
N THR A 35 0.06 -3.36 -5.18
CA THR A 35 0.21 -2.24 -4.26
C THR A 35 1.58 -2.33 -3.59
N VAL A 36 2.46 -1.35 -3.83
CA VAL A 36 3.88 -1.38 -3.44
C VAL A 36 4.31 -0.09 -2.75
N SER A 37 5.39 -0.12 -1.96
CA SER A 37 6.14 1.06 -1.51
C SER A 37 5.25 2.04 -0.76
N ASN A 38 5.24 3.33 -1.11
CA ASN A 38 4.45 4.33 -0.41
C ASN A 38 2.93 4.05 -0.45
N ALA A 39 2.42 3.27 -1.42
CA ALA A 39 1.02 2.88 -1.42
C ALA A 39 0.71 1.91 -0.26
N GLU A 40 1.66 1.03 0.07
CA GLU A 40 1.59 0.18 1.27
C GLU A 40 1.72 1.03 2.55
N GLN A 41 2.67 1.96 2.59
CA GLN A 41 2.81 2.89 3.72
C GLN A 41 1.53 3.70 3.95
N PHE A 42 0.89 4.14 2.87
CA PHE A 42 -0.36 4.88 2.92
C PHE A 42 -1.52 3.98 3.37
N THR A 43 -1.58 2.72 2.93
CA THR A 43 -2.52 1.70 3.42
C THR A 43 -2.41 1.55 4.95
N VAL A 44 -1.20 1.39 5.49
CA VAL A 44 -0.99 1.31 6.96
C VAL A 44 -1.48 2.56 7.69
N LYS A 45 -1.32 3.75 7.09
CA LYS A 45 -1.81 5.01 7.67
C LYS A 45 -3.34 5.12 7.60
N LEU A 46 -3.95 4.73 6.48
CA LEU A 46 -5.40 4.73 6.29
C LEU A 46 -6.10 3.78 7.25
N LYS A 47 -5.53 2.60 7.52
CA LYS A 47 -6.05 1.64 8.52
C LYS A 47 -6.13 2.18 9.95
N LYS A 48 -5.45 3.31 10.25
CA LYS A 48 -5.54 3.99 11.56
C LYS A 48 -6.74 4.93 11.66
N ILE A 49 -7.46 5.19 10.57
CA ILE A 49 -8.70 5.96 10.61
C ILE A 49 -9.77 5.09 11.26
N LYS A 50 -10.53 5.65 12.22
CA LYS A 50 -11.48 4.92 13.08
C LYS A 50 -12.43 4.01 12.29
N ASN A 51 -12.95 4.50 11.17
CA ASN A 51 -13.93 3.80 10.33
C ASN A 51 -13.30 3.33 9.02
N ALA A 52 -12.09 2.76 9.08
CA ALA A 52 -11.43 2.19 7.91
C ALA A 52 -11.61 0.67 7.84
N LEU A 53 -11.82 0.17 6.63
CA LEU A 53 -11.87 -1.26 6.31
C LEU A 53 -10.99 -1.54 5.11
N HIS A 54 -10.04 -2.47 5.26
CA HIS A 54 -9.11 -2.87 4.21
C HIS A 54 -9.61 -4.12 3.49
N LEU A 55 -9.80 -4.01 2.18
CA LEU A 55 -10.36 -5.02 1.29
C LEU A 55 -9.36 -5.41 0.19
N GLY A 56 -9.53 -6.59 -0.39
CA GLY A 56 -8.84 -7.00 -1.61
C GLY A 56 -7.87 -8.14 -1.34
N GLN A 57 -6.58 -7.90 -1.55
CA GLN A 57 -5.53 -8.89 -1.33
C GLN A 57 -4.33 -8.33 -0.59
N VAL A 58 -3.48 -9.25 -0.12
CA VAL A 58 -2.18 -8.91 0.45
C VAL A 58 -1.38 -8.08 -0.54
N THR A 59 -0.73 -7.03 -0.04
CA THR A 59 0.15 -6.16 -0.83
C THR A 59 1.51 -6.83 -1.09
N MET A 60 2.37 -6.21 -1.90
CA MET A 60 3.64 -6.80 -2.31
C MET A 60 4.60 -7.08 -1.15
N GLY A 61 4.65 -6.21 -0.13
CA GLY A 61 5.59 -6.31 0.97
C GLY A 61 6.95 -5.66 0.71
N ALA A 62 7.02 -4.63 -0.14
CA ALA A 62 8.24 -3.83 -0.36
C ALA A 62 7.97 -2.40 0.12
N ILE A 63 8.10 -2.17 1.44
CA ILE A 63 7.52 -1.01 2.13
C ILE A 63 8.54 -0.23 2.98
N SER A 64 9.58 -0.91 3.47
CA SER A 64 10.49 -0.40 4.51
C SER A 64 11.75 0.25 3.97
N TYR A 65 12.06 -0.01 2.69
CA TYR A 65 13.24 0.49 2.01
C TYR A 65 12.87 1.14 0.68
N GLY A 66 13.72 2.04 0.19
CA GLY A 66 13.47 2.76 -1.06
C GLY A 66 14.70 3.48 -1.56
N MET A 67 14.53 4.13 -2.73
CA MET A 67 15.56 4.90 -3.41
C MET A 67 15.00 6.26 -3.80
N ASN A 68 15.68 7.35 -3.41
CA ASN A 68 15.40 8.71 -3.86
C ASN A 68 16.29 9.11 -5.02
N TYR A 69 17.59 8.81 -4.94
CA TYR A 69 18.59 9.33 -5.88
C TYR A 69 19.04 8.30 -6.93
N GLY A 70 18.60 7.05 -6.81
CA GLY A 70 18.80 6.06 -7.87
C GLY A 70 20.25 5.56 -7.98
N TYR A 71 20.97 5.46 -6.87
CA TYR A 71 22.36 4.98 -6.92
C TYR A 71 22.44 3.57 -7.51
N ASP A 72 23.28 3.44 -8.52
CA ASP A 72 23.42 2.23 -9.30
C ASP A 72 24.91 2.03 -9.61
N TYR A 73 25.50 1.01 -8.98
CA TYR A 73 26.93 0.75 -9.09
C TYR A 73 27.15 -0.57 -9.83
N LEU A 74 27.85 -0.49 -10.95
CA LEU A 74 28.38 -1.67 -11.61
C LEU A 74 29.67 -2.10 -10.91
N THR A 75 29.77 -3.38 -10.58
CA THR A 75 31.00 -3.97 -10.03
C THR A 75 32.15 -3.93 -11.05
N PRO A 76 33.43 -3.95 -10.62
CA PRO A 76 34.58 -3.88 -11.53
C PRO A 76 34.60 -4.96 -12.62
N SER A 77 33.99 -6.13 -12.39
CA SER A 77 33.88 -7.19 -13.40
C SER A 77 32.87 -6.89 -14.52
N GLY A 78 32.00 -5.90 -14.32
CA GLY A 78 30.87 -5.60 -15.20
C GLY A 78 29.71 -6.59 -15.11
N SER A 79 29.81 -7.63 -14.27
CA SER A 79 28.82 -8.73 -14.24
C SER A 79 27.72 -8.55 -13.18
N PHE A 80 27.93 -7.67 -12.19
CA PHE A 80 26.98 -7.46 -11.10
C PHE A 80 26.67 -5.98 -10.93
N ARG A 81 25.41 -5.71 -10.57
CA ARG A 81 24.87 -4.40 -10.26
C ARG A 81 24.45 -4.34 -8.79
N ILE A 82 24.83 -3.28 -8.10
CA ILE A 82 24.50 -3.03 -6.70
C ILE A 82 23.61 -1.80 -6.64
N LEU A 83 22.40 -1.97 -6.09
CA LEU A 83 21.43 -0.89 -5.88
C LEU A 83 21.20 -0.71 -4.38
N PRO A 84 21.97 0.18 -3.70
CA PRO A 84 21.75 0.46 -2.29
C PRO A 84 20.51 1.32 -2.10
N THR A 85 19.77 1.04 -1.03
CA THR A 85 18.63 1.85 -0.59
C THR A 85 19.13 3.07 0.19
N ASP A 86 18.59 4.25 -0.08
CA ASP A 86 18.97 5.52 0.59
C ASP A 86 17.82 6.10 1.45
N MET A 87 16.72 5.34 1.57
CA MET A 87 15.56 5.68 2.39
C MET A 87 15.39 4.69 3.54
N ASP A 88 15.20 5.22 4.75
CA ASP A 88 14.88 4.43 5.94
C ASP A 88 13.40 4.61 6.33
N PHE A 89 12.62 3.55 6.14
CA PHE A 89 11.27 3.42 6.66
C PHE A 89 11.10 2.19 7.55
N HIS A 90 12.13 1.84 8.33
CA HIS A 90 12.18 0.66 9.20
C HIS A 90 10.98 0.52 10.16
N LYS A 91 10.28 1.60 10.49
CA LYS A 91 8.99 1.55 11.22
C LYS A 91 7.93 0.64 10.58
N PHE A 92 8.07 0.29 9.30
CA PHE A 92 7.18 -0.62 8.59
C PHE A 92 7.76 -2.04 8.40
N ILE A 93 8.93 -2.35 8.98
CA ILE A 93 9.67 -3.60 8.77
C ILE A 93 8.85 -4.87 9.01
N LYS A 94 7.85 -4.82 9.89
CA LYS A 94 6.96 -5.96 10.15
C LYS A 94 6.13 -6.40 8.92
N TYR A 95 5.99 -5.54 7.91
CA TYR A 95 5.30 -5.81 6.66
C TYR A 95 6.27 -6.13 5.50
N GLU A 96 7.58 -5.94 5.69
CA GLU A 96 8.59 -6.24 4.67
C GLU A 96 8.61 -7.73 4.35
N GLY A 97 8.62 -8.07 3.06
CA GLY A 97 8.55 -9.44 2.53
C GLY A 97 7.23 -10.17 2.80
N LYS A 98 6.24 -9.51 3.42
CA LYS A 98 4.95 -10.12 3.82
C LYS A 98 3.74 -9.40 3.24
N GLY A 99 3.83 -8.08 3.06
CA GLY A 99 2.72 -7.24 2.70
C GLY A 99 1.74 -7.00 3.84
N ILE A 100 0.67 -6.27 3.53
CA ILE A 100 -0.40 -5.90 4.44
C ILE A 100 -1.60 -6.78 4.09
N THR A 101 -1.97 -7.67 5.01
CA THR A 101 -3.16 -8.53 4.85
C THR A 101 -4.44 -7.67 4.93
N PRO A 102 -5.39 -7.85 3.98
CA PRO A 102 -6.69 -7.20 4.04
C PRO A 102 -7.51 -7.75 5.21
N ASP A 103 -8.42 -6.93 5.72
CA ASP A 103 -9.38 -7.36 6.75
C ASP A 103 -10.43 -8.30 6.13
N ILE A 104 -10.80 -8.06 4.86
CA ILE A 104 -11.65 -8.96 4.06
C ILE A 104 -10.99 -9.21 2.70
N ALA A 105 -10.71 -10.47 2.40
CA ALA A 105 -10.24 -10.86 1.08
C ALA A 105 -11.39 -10.78 0.06
N LEU A 106 -11.14 -10.19 -1.12
CA LEU A 106 -12.14 -10.14 -2.20
C LEU A 106 -11.93 -11.30 -3.18
N SER A 107 -13.03 -11.81 -3.73
CA SER A 107 -12.99 -12.88 -4.74
C SER A 107 -12.50 -12.34 -6.07
N PHE A 108 -11.72 -13.14 -6.80
CA PHE A 108 -11.33 -12.84 -8.18
C PHE A 108 -12.45 -13.06 -9.21
N ASP A 109 -13.49 -13.81 -8.85
CA ASP A 109 -14.56 -14.21 -9.77
C ASP A 109 -15.59 -13.10 -10.01
N LYS A 110 -15.48 -11.99 -9.27
CA LYS A 110 -16.40 -10.85 -9.33
C LYS A 110 -15.62 -9.54 -9.30
N ASP A 111 -16.18 -8.50 -9.89
CA ASP A 111 -15.59 -7.16 -9.81
C ASP A 111 -15.44 -6.70 -8.35
N TRP A 112 -14.26 -6.19 -8.01
CA TRP A 112 -13.93 -5.80 -6.63
C TRP A 112 -14.60 -4.49 -6.22
N ILE A 113 -14.94 -3.62 -7.17
CA ILE A 113 -15.72 -2.42 -6.87
C ILE A 113 -17.15 -2.82 -6.53
N GLU A 114 -17.76 -3.73 -7.29
CA GLU A 114 -19.09 -4.27 -6.97
C GLU A 114 -19.13 -4.94 -5.60
N GLN A 115 -18.18 -5.83 -5.31
CA GLN A 115 -18.07 -6.46 -3.99
C GLN A 115 -17.91 -5.42 -2.88
N THR A 116 -17.11 -4.37 -3.13
CA THR A 116 -16.93 -3.28 -2.15
C THR A 116 -18.22 -2.51 -1.93
N LEU A 117 -18.98 -2.19 -2.99
CA LEU A 117 -20.28 -1.53 -2.86
C LEU A 117 -21.29 -2.38 -2.08
N GLU A 118 -21.29 -3.70 -2.28
CA GLU A 118 -22.12 -4.61 -1.50
C GLU A 118 -21.75 -4.63 -0.02
N ILE A 119 -20.44 -4.61 0.29
CA ILE A 119 -19.95 -4.49 1.68
C ILE A 119 -20.38 -3.15 2.26
N ILE A 120 -20.21 -2.04 1.53
CA ILE A 120 -20.63 -0.70 1.96
C ILE A 120 -22.12 -0.69 2.30
N ASN A 121 -22.97 -1.22 1.42
CA ASN A 121 -24.43 -1.23 1.62
C ASN A 121 -24.87 -2.10 2.80
N LYS A 122 -24.10 -3.13 3.15
CA LYS A 122 -24.35 -3.98 4.33
C LYS A 122 -23.77 -3.40 5.62
N THR A 123 -22.78 -2.53 5.51
CA THR A 123 -22.04 -2.01 6.66
C THR A 123 -22.66 -0.68 7.11
N ASN A 124 -23.41 -0.70 8.20
CA ASN A 124 -23.85 0.52 8.91
C ASN A 124 -22.68 1.16 9.70
N LEU A 125 -21.61 1.57 9.02
CA LEU A 125 -20.46 2.28 9.60
C LEU A 125 -20.74 3.77 9.82
#